data_AF-A0A7K0PYZ3-F1
#
_entry.id   AF-A0A7K0PYZ3-F1
#
_cell.length_a   1.000
_cell.length_b   1.000
_cell.length_c   1.000
_cell.angle_alpha   90.00
_cell.angle_beta   90.00
_cell.angle_gamma   90.00
#
_symmetry.space_group_name_H-M   'P 1'
#
loop_
_entity.id
_entity.type
_entity.pdbx_description
1 polymer ?
#
loop_
_entity_poly.entity_id
_entity_poly.type
_entity_poly.pdbx_seq_one_letter_code
_entity_poly.pdbx_strand_id
1 'polypeptide(L)'
;MDDEQPPVDDLPFAELWAFAAESGDEAARLALLRGADLVVPASADGAAAWPLAQSQGRDWVTVWTSPELVPAAGGPAGPWQVASFAELVLHWPDPAWGLAVDLGTPHPLLLEPGAVSRLLAPDLADEVAAAPGEVVWVQQVVPIAGIDPLLHEREARVSGQVQRAADLEHVGAPTVLLQALGRADEELALVTDEGSVHLLRWPVLAPGLYGVDRDAMGLGPGRTTPVREYRVDQVALPHGAGLVELDRHGAETQRARYDALHGRWRLLVPVPAGERA
;
A
#
# COMPACT_ATOMS: atom_id res chain seq x y z
N MET A 1 10.02 24.53 36.15
CA MET A 1 8.81 24.81 35.34
C MET A 1 8.81 23.70 34.34
N ASP A 2 8.32 22.55 34.81
CA ASP A 2 8.31 21.31 34.06
C ASP A 2 7.35 21.50 32.89
N ASP A 3 7.90 21.31 31.70
CA ASP A 3 7.18 21.31 30.42
C ASP A 3 6.43 19.98 30.36
N GLU A 4 5.30 19.92 31.05
CA GLU A 4 4.40 18.78 31.04
C GLU A 4 3.66 18.80 29.70
N GLN A 5 4.37 18.38 28.65
CA GLN A 5 3.76 18.11 27.35
C GLN A 5 2.62 17.12 27.58
N PRO A 6 1.37 17.45 27.18
CA PRO A 6 0.26 16.53 27.33
C PRO A 6 0.59 15.23 26.58
N PRO A 7 0.16 14.06 27.08
CA PRO A 7 0.31 12.83 26.35
C PRO A 7 -0.35 13.00 24.97
N VAL A 8 0.36 12.62 23.92
CA VAL A 8 -0.03 12.78 22.50
C VAL A 8 -1.46 12.25 22.23
N ASP A 9 -1.93 11.27 23.01
CA ASP A 9 -3.27 10.69 22.88
C ASP A 9 -4.43 11.61 23.30
N ASP A 10 -4.17 12.71 24.03
CA ASP A 10 -5.20 13.66 24.52
C ASP A 10 -5.31 14.95 23.66
N LEU A 11 -4.48 15.11 22.63
CA LEU A 11 -4.49 16.30 21.78
C LEU A 11 -5.63 16.27 20.75
N PRO A 12 -6.27 17.41 20.44
CA PRO A 12 -7.21 17.51 19.34
C PRO A 12 -6.58 17.07 18.01
N PHE A 13 -7.35 16.41 17.15
CA PHE A 13 -6.87 15.88 15.87
C PHE A 13 -6.12 16.93 15.01
N ALA A 14 -6.61 18.17 14.96
CA ALA A 14 -5.96 19.25 14.21
C ALA A 14 -4.58 19.63 14.78
N GLU A 15 -4.36 19.51 16.08
CA GLU A 15 -3.06 19.76 16.71
C GLU A 15 -2.07 18.63 16.43
N LEU A 16 -2.52 17.38 16.50
CA LEU A 16 -1.72 16.21 16.07
C LEU A 16 -1.33 16.28 14.60
N TRP A 17 -2.27 16.72 13.76
CA TRP A 17 -2.04 16.96 12.34
C TRP A 17 -0.96 18.02 12.09
N ALA A 18 -1.07 19.18 12.76
CA ALA A 18 -0.09 20.26 12.67
C ALA A 18 1.28 19.82 13.18
N PHE A 19 1.34 19.16 14.34
CA PHE A 19 2.59 18.66 14.92
C PHE A 19 3.32 17.69 14.00
N ALA A 20 2.60 16.74 13.38
CA ALA A 20 3.17 15.82 12.41
C ALA A 20 3.68 16.56 11.16
N ALA A 21 2.96 17.59 10.69
CA ALA A 21 3.41 18.43 9.57
C ALA A 21 4.70 19.21 9.91
N GLU A 22 4.77 19.85 11.07
CA GLU A 22 5.93 20.64 11.53
C GLU A 22 7.17 19.76 11.73
N SER A 23 6.96 18.52 12.16
CA SER A 23 8.01 17.52 12.30
C SER A 23 8.47 16.91 10.96
N GLY A 24 7.76 17.21 9.85
CA GLY A 24 8.00 16.61 8.55
C GLY A 24 7.60 15.13 8.46
N ASP A 25 6.82 14.62 9.41
CA ASP A 25 6.40 13.23 9.49
C ASP A 25 5.10 13.00 8.69
N GLU A 26 5.27 12.90 7.37
CA GLU A 26 4.16 12.63 6.46
C GLU A 26 3.54 11.25 6.70
N ALA A 27 4.36 10.26 7.11
CA ALA A 27 3.88 8.92 7.44
C ALA A 27 2.92 8.94 8.64
N ALA A 28 3.17 9.78 9.65
CA ALA A 28 2.26 10.01 10.77
C ALA A 28 0.96 10.69 10.32
N ARG A 29 1.00 11.71 9.46
CA ARG A 29 -0.22 12.35 8.91
C ARG A 29 -1.09 11.36 8.14
N LEU A 30 -0.48 10.49 7.33
CA LEU A 30 -1.20 9.41 6.66
C LEU A 30 -1.83 8.43 7.66
N ALA A 31 -1.14 8.10 8.76
CA ALA A 31 -1.70 7.29 9.85
C ALA A 31 -2.98 7.90 10.42
N LEU A 32 -2.87 9.17 10.81
CA LEU A 32 -3.90 9.94 11.47
C LEU A 32 -5.15 10.02 10.59
N LEU A 33 -4.98 10.26 9.29
CA LEU A 33 -6.07 10.40 8.34
C LEU A 33 -6.94 9.14 8.21
N ARG A 34 -6.36 7.95 8.33
CA ARG A 34 -7.07 6.68 8.11
C ARG A 34 -8.24 6.45 9.09
N GLY A 35 -8.09 6.94 10.32
CA GLY A 35 -9.13 6.89 11.36
C GLY A 35 -9.75 8.26 11.67
N ALA A 36 -9.53 9.25 10.81
CA ALA A 36 -9.93 10.63 11.09
C ALA A 36 -11.42 10.87 10.84
N ASP A 37 -12.00 11.67 11.72
CA ASP A 37 -13.24 12.40 11.49
C ASP A 37 -12.90 13.76 10.88
N LEU A 38 -13.44 14.01 9.69
CA LEU A 38 -13.11 15.17 8.86
C LEU A 38 -14.33 16.07 8.71
N VAL A 39 -14.06 17.37 8.62
CA VAL A 39 -15.08 18.40 8.40
C VAL A 39 -15.28 18.60 6.91
N VAL A 40 -16.55 18.50 6.49
CA VAL A 40 -16.98 18.75 5.12
C VAL A 40 -18.22 19.66 5.08
N PRO A 41 -18.50 20.34 3.96
CA PRO A 41 -19.72 21.13 3.82
C PRO A 41 -20.95 20.23 3.97
N ALA A 42 -21.90 20.65 4.80
CA ALA A 42 -23.17 19.96 4.90
C ALA A 42 -24.02 20.28 3.66
N SER A 43 -24.73 19.28 3.16
CA SER A 43 -25.69 19.47 2.06
C SER A 43 -27.10 19.58 2.60
N ALA A 44 -27.90 20.46 2.00
CA ALA A 44 -29.31 20.64 2.36
C ALA A 44 -30.14 19.37 2.12
N ASP A 45 -29.76 18.53 1.15
CA ASP A 45 -30.50 17.32 0.74
C ASP A 45 -29.85 16.01 1.25
N GLY A 46 -28.89 16.10 2.18
CA GLY A 46 -28.18 14.95 2.74
C GLY A 46 -27.09 14.34 1.85
N ALA A 47 -26.99 14.73 0.58
CA ALA A 47 -25.88 14.38 -0.31
C ALA A 47 -24.79 15.45 -0.25
N ALA A 48 -23.75 15.25 0.58
CA ALA A 48 -22.65 16.19 0.80
C ALA A 48 -22.23 16.90 -0.51
N ALA A 49 -22.33 18.24 -0.54
CA ALA A 49 -21.85 19.00 -1.68
C ALA A 49 -20.33 18.96 -1.63
N TRP A 50 -19.73 18.13 -2.48
CA TRP A 50 -18.28 17.95 -2.54
C TRP A 50 -17.62 19.30 -2.86
N PRO A 51 -16.82 19.86 -1.94
CA PRO A 51 -16.11 21.10 -2.23
C PRO A 51 -14.94 20.77 -3.15
N LEU A 52 -14.97 21.33 -4.35
CA LEU A 52 -13.96 21.05 -5.37
C LEU A 52 -13.02 22.23 -5.50
N ALA A 53 -11.73 21.94 -5.38
CA ALA A 53 -10.67 22.85 -5.77
C ALA A 53 -10.00 22.29 -7.03
N GLN A 54 -9.71 23.19 -7.97
CA GLN A 54 -8.88 22.84 -9.11
C GLN A 54 -7.44 23.28 -8.83
N SER A 55 -6.51 22.33 -8.80
CA SER A 55 -5.09 22.58 -8.54
C SER A 55 -4.25 21.63 -9.37
N GLN A 56 -3.14 22.14 -9.94
CA GLN A 56 -2.23 21.36 -10.79
C GLN A 56 -2.92 20.63 -11.96
N GLY A 57 -4.01 21.19 -12.49
CA GLY A 57 -4.77 20.60 -13.59
C GLY A 57 -5.61 19.37 -13.20
N ARG A 58 -5.88 19.17 -11.90
CA ARG A 58 -6.71 18.10 -11.34
C ARG A 58 -7.77 18.67 -10.41
N ASP A 59 -8.89 17.96 -10.30
CA ASP A 59 -9.92 18.21 -9.31
C ASP A 59 -9.60 17.52 -7.98
N TRP A 60 -9.79 18.27 -6.90
CA TRP A 60 -9.50 17.88 -5.52
C TRP A 60 -10.72 18.10 -4.66
N VAL A 61 -11.14 17.06 -3.93
CA VAL A 61 -12.13 17.18 -2.87
C VAL A 61 -11.44 17.80 -1.65
N THR A 62 -11.92 18.95 -1.16
CA THR A 62 -11.31 19.61 0.00
C THR A 62 -11.99 19.22 1.31
N VAL A 63 -11.21 18.91 2.33
CA VAL A 63 -11.73 18.59 3.67
C VAL A 63 -10.89 19.31 4.71
N TRP A 64 -11.40 19.43 5.93
CA TRP A 64 -10.67 20.10 7.01
C TRP A 64 -10.57 19.22 8.26
N THR A 65 -9.47 19.36 8.98
CA THR A 65 -9.23 18.66 10.26
C THR A 65 -9.97 19.31 11.42
N SER A 66 -10.43 20.56 11.26
CA SER A 66 -11.21 21.30 12.25
C SER A 66 -12.15 22.31 11.57
N PRO A 67 -13.36 22.56 12.12
CA PRO A 67 -14.28 23.56 11.56
C PRO A 67 -13.72 24.98 11.66
N GLU A 68 -12.82 25.25 12.61
CA GLU A 68 -12.19 26.56 12.79
C GLU A 68 -11.23 26.91 11.64
N LEU A 69 -10.71 25.90 10.94
CA LEU A 69 -9.83 26.08 9.79
C LEU A 69 -10.58 26.46 8.51
N VAL A 70 -11.88 26.16 8.40
CA VAL A 70 -12.65 26.38 7.17
C VAL A 70 -12.68 27.86 6.77
N PRO A 71 -13.03 28.82 7.66
CA PRO A 71 -13.02 30.23 7.30
C PRO A 71 -11.60 30.76 7.03
N ALA A 72 -10.61 30.31 7.81
CA ALA A 72 -9.22 30.72 7.67
C ALA A 72 -8.61 30.29 6.32
N ALA A 73 -9.04 29.13 5.82
CA ALA A 73 -8.68 28.59 4.51
C ALA A 73 -9.41 29.24 3.31
N GLY A 74 -10.34 30.19 3.55
CA GLY A 74 -11.23 30.71 2.51
C GLY A 74 -12.23 29.67 2.00
N GLY A 75 -12.54 28.65 2.81
CA GLY A 75 -13.51 27.61 2.52
C GLY A 75 -14.97 28.12 2.56
N PRO A 76 -15.93 27.25 2.19
CA PRO A 76 -17.34 27.62 2.15
C PRO A 76 -17.88 27.95 3.55
N ALA A 77 -18.71 28.99 3.62
CA ALA A 77 -19.48 29.27 4.82
C ALA A 77 -20.43 28.10 5.11
N GLY A 78 -20.63 27.78 6.39
CA GLY A 78 -21.42 26.62 6.84
C GLY A 78 -22.88 26.63 6.36
N PRO A 79 -23.64 25.55 6.64
CA PRO A 79 -23.37 24.54 7.67
C PRO A 79 -22.30 23.50 7.27
N TRP A 80 -21.65 22.91 8.28
CA TRP A 80 -20.66 21.83 8.12
C TRP A 80 -21.15 20.56 8.82
N GLN A 81 -20.62 19.42 8.39
CA GLN A 81 -20.83 18.13 9.03
C GLN A 81 -19.51 17.41 9.20
N VAL A 82 -19.50 16.43 10.10
CA VAL A 82 -18.38 15.52 10.32
C VAL A 82 -18.65 14.23 9.57
N ALA A 83 -17.66 13.74 8.83
CA ALA A 83 -17.70 12.44 8.17
C ALA A 83 -16.35 11.74 8.38
N SER A 84 -16.38 10.45 8.66
CA SER A 84 -15.13 9.69 8.74
C SER A 84 -14.45 9.61 7.38
N PHE A 85 -13.13 9.48 7.35
CA PHE A 85 -12.37 9.29 6.11
C PHE A 85 -12.90 8.12 5.27
N ALA A 86 -13.28 7.02 5.92
CA ALA A 86 -13.86 5.86 5.25
C ALA A 86 -15.23 6.17 4.59
N GLU A 87 -16.13 6.86 5.30
CA GLU A 87 -17.43 7.26 4.76
C GLU A 87 -17.31 8.23 3.59
N LEU A 88 -16.34 9.14 3.64
CA LEU A 88 -16.07 10.07 2.54
C LEU A 88 -15.72 9.30 1.27
N VAL A 89 -14.80 8.34 1.35
CA VAL A 89 -14.38 7.61 0.15
C VAL A 89 -15.41 6.57 -0.31
N LEU A 90 -16.26 6.05 0.57
CA LEU A 90 -17.39 5.21 0.14
C LEU A 90 -18.37 5.96 -0.77
N HIS A 91 -18.49 7.28 -0.59
CA HIS A 91 -19.38 8.13 -1.41
C HIS A 91 -18.61 8.99 -2.42
N TRP A 92 -17.35 8.64 -2.71
CA TRP A 92 -16.43 9.47 -3.49
C TRP A 92 -17.03 9.83 -4.86
N PRO A 93 -17.03 11.12 -5.24
CA PRO A 93 -17.75 11.58 -6.42
C PRO A 93 -17.15 11.09 -7.74
N ASP A 94 -15.81 11.03 -7.82
CA ASP A 94 -15.07 10.53 -8.97
C ASP A 94 -13.75 9.92 -8.48
N PRO A 95 -13.47 8.62 -8.74
CA PRO A 95 -12.24 7.96 -8.32
C PRO A 95 -10.96 8.53 -8.96
N ALA A 96 -11.06 9.41 -9.97
CA ALA A 96 -9.93 10.12 -10.56
C ALA A 96 -9.56 11.42 -9.82
N TRP A 97 -10.36 11.85 -8.85
CA TRP A 97 -10.13 13.08 -8.06
C TRP A 97 -9.28 12.82 -6.82
N GLY A 98 -8.42 13.77 -6.49
CA GLY A 98 -7.57 13.71 -5.30
C GLY A 98 -8.29 14.23 -4.05
N LEU A 99 -7.69 14.02 -2.87
CA LEU A 99 -8.11 14.62 -1.61
C LEU A 99 -7.17 15.76 -1.24
N ALA A 100 -7.71 16.91 -0.83
CA ALA A 100 -6.94 18.02 -0.27
C ALA A 100 -7.40 18.29 1.17
N VAL A 101 -6.55 17.97 2.14
CA VAL A 101 -6.79 18.20 3.57
C VAL A 101 -6.21 19.56 3.95
N ASP A 102 -7.02 20.39 4.61
CA ASP A 102 -6.67 21.72 5.10
C ASP A 102 -6.06 22.63 4.03
N LEU A 103 -6.55 22.52 2.79
CA LEU A 103 -6.10 23.35 1.67
C LEU A 103 -6.29 24.83 2.01
N GLY A 104 -5.24 25.65 1.86
CA GLY A 104 -5.28 27.08 2.20
C GLY A 104 -4.86 27.42 3.64
N THR A 105 -4.54 26.43 4.46
CA THR A 105 -3.93 26.61 5.80
C THR A 105 -2.40 26.52 5.72
N PRO A 106 -1.65 26.72 6.84
CA PRO A 106 -0.20 26.54 6.87
C PRO A 106 0.29 25.10 6.57
N HIS A 107 -0.54 24.08 6.81
CA HIS A 107 -0.12 22.67 6.75
C HIS A 107 -1.04 21.79 5.86
N PRO A 108 -1.20 22.12 4.57
CA PRO A 108 -2.05 21.34 3.69
C PRO A 108 -1.44 19.97 3.37
N LEU A 109 -2.28 18.99 3.04
CA LEU A 109 -1.86 17.72 2.43
C LEU A 109 -2.70 17.45 1.20
N LEU A 110 -2.04 17.17 0.07
CA LEU A 110 -2.69 16.74 -1.17
C LEU A 110 -2.39 15.26 -1.41
N LEU A 111 -3.43 14.43 -1.44
CA LEU A 111 -3.34 13.00 -1.73
C LEU A 111 -3.91 12.70 -3.10
N GLU A 112 -3.05 12.16 -3.95
CA GLU A 112 -3.42 11.63 -5.25
C GLU A 112 -4.50 10.53 -5.13
N PRO A 113 -5.36 10.33 -6.14
CA PRO A 113 -6.47 9.36 -6.06
C PRO A 113 -6.00 7.92 -5.75
N GLY A 114 -4.84 7.53 -6.29
CA GLY A 114 -4.21 6.25 -5.96
C GLY A 114 -3.78 6.16 -4.49
N ALA A 115 -3.30 7.26 -3.90
CA ALA A 115 -2.92 7.31 -2.48
C ALA A 115 -4.16 7.24 -1.57
N VAL A 116 -5.26 7.91 -1.94
CA VAL A 116 -6.56 7.80 -1.25
C VAL A 116 -7.04 6.35 -1.23
N SER A 117 -7.00 5.67 -2.39
CA SER A 117 -7.41 4.27 -2.51
C SER A 117 -6.57 3.33 -1.64
N ARG A 118 -5.24 3.52 -1.64
CA ARG A 118 -4.33 2.70 -0.83
C ARG A 118 -4.47 2.94 0.67
N LEU A 119 -4.84 4.16 1.07
CA LEU A 119 -4.99 4.49 2.49
C LEU A 119 -6.20 3.78 3.14
N LEU A 120 -7.24 3.50 2.37
CA LEU A 120 -8.44 2.78 2.83
C LEU A 120 -8.25 1.27 2.91
N ALA A 121 -7.38 0.71 2.08
CA ALA A 121 -7.20 -0.73 2.01
C ALA A 121 -6.83 -1.28 3.41
N PRO A 122 -7.53 -2.30 3.93
CA PRO A 122 -7.20 -2.92 5.22
C PRO A 122 -5.73 -3.35 5.23
N ASP A 123 -4.99 -3.12 6.32
CA ASP A 123 -3.63 -3.66 6.37
C ASP A 123 -3.63 -5.19 6.45
N LEU A 124 -2.46 -5.82 6.30
CA LEU A 124 -2.37 -7.29 6.35
C LEU A 124 -2.86 -7.86 7.68
N ALA A 125 -2.76 -7.13 8.79
CA ALA A 125 -3.23 -7.59 10.09
C ALA A 125 -4.75 -7.52 10.17
N ASP A 126 -5.35 -6.42 9.72
CA ASP A 126 -6.80 -6.22 9.61
C ASP A 126 -7.43 -7.32 8.75
N GLU A 127 -6.82 -7.63 7.60
CA GLU A 127 -7.32 -8.67 6.69
C GLU A 127 -7.26 -10.07 7.30
N VAL A 128 -6.10 -10.45 7.85
CA VAL A 128 -5.94 -11.76 8.50
C VAL A 128 -6.88 -11.88 9.70
N ALA A 129 -7.13 -10.80 10.43
CA ALA A 129 -8.10 -10.77 11.53
C ALA A 129 -9.55 -10.89 11.05
N ALA A 130 -9.90 -10.29 9.90
CA ALA A 130 -11.24 -10.35 9.32
C ALA A 130 -11.58 -11.76 8.77
N ALA A 131 -10.58 -12.52 8.30
CA ALA A 131 -10.74 -13.86 7.75
C ALA A 131 -9.68 -14.84 8.28
N PRO A 132 -9.72 -15.25 9.57
CA PRO A 132 -8.66 -16.02 10.23
C PRO A 132 -8.41 -17.43 9.67
N GLY A 133 -9.25 -17.91 8.73
CA GLY A 133 -9.07 -19.18 8.02
C GLY A 133 -8.53 -19.05 6.60
N GLU A 134 -8.41 -17.83 6.08
CA GLU A 134 -7.90 -17.56 4.74
C GLU A 134 -6.41 -17.23 4.82
N VAL A 135 -5.61 -17.88 3.96
CA VAL A 135 -4.17 -17.66 3.93
C VAL A 135 -3.88 -16.51 2.98
N VAL A 136 -3.42 -15.39 3.54
CA VAL A 136 -2.90 -14.29 2.73
C VAL A 136 -1.50 -14.65 2.25
N TRP A 137 -1.30 -14.61 0.93
CA TRP A 137 -0.01 -14.82 0.29
C TRP A 137 0.62 -13.50 -0.11
N VAL A 138 1.90 -13.36 0.16
CA VAL A 138 2.72 -12.24 -0.30
C VAL A 138 3.81 -12.74 -1.23
N GLN A 139 4.33 -11.82 -2.04
CA GLN A 139 5.41 -12.08 -2.97
C GLN A 139 6.43 -10.94 -3.02
N GLN A 140 7.61 -11.26 -3.53
CA GLN A 140 8.67 -10.31 -3.86
C GLN A 140 9.35 -10.75 -5.15
N VAL A 141 9.64 -9.80 -6.04
CA VAL A 141 10.43 -10.08 -7.25
C VAL A 141 11.89 -10.33 -6.85
N VAL A 142 12.43 -11.47 -7.27
CA VAL A 142 13.81 -11.90 -7.01
C VAL A 142 14.67 -11.53 -8.22
N PRO A 143 15.73 -10.72 -8.03
CA PRO A 143 16.71 -10.48 -9.09
C PRO A 143 17.36 -11.78 -9.55
N ILE A 144 17.73 -11.87 -10.83
CA ILE A 144 18.33 -13.10 -11.40
C ILE A 144 19.57 -13.52 -10.61
N ALA A 145 20.42 -12.54 -10.28
CA ALA A 145 21.64 -12.77 -9.48
C ALA A 145 21.35 -13.21 -8.03
N GLY A 146 20.13 -13.01 -7.53
CA GLY A 146 19.70 -13.40 -6.18
C GLY A 146 19.15 -14.82 -6.07
N ILE A 147 18.88 -15.50 -7.20
CA ILE A 147 18.29 -16.85 -7.19
C ILE A 147 19.25 -17.87 -6.59
N ASP A 148 20.50 -17.90 -7.06
CA ASP A 148 21.48 -18.88 -6.59
C ASP A 148 21.82 -18.72 -5.09
N PRO A 149 22.08 -17.50 -4.58
CA PRO A 149 22.21 -17.26 -3.14
C PRO A 149 21.00 -17.73 -2.33
N LEU A 150 19.79 -17.40 -2.80
CA LEU A 150 18.54 -17.78 -2.13
C LEU A 150 18.43 -19.31 -1.99
N LEU A 151 18.79 -20.07 -3.04
CA LEU A 151 18.69 -21.53 -3.05
C LEU A 151 19.69 -22.23 -2.12
N HIS A 152 20.82 -21.57 -1.80
CA HIS A 152 21.86 -22.09 -0.90
C HIS A 152 21.69 -21.64 0.56
N GLU A 153 20.83 -20.67 0.82
CA GLU A 153 20.59 -20.14 2.16
C GLU A 153 19.85 -21.14 3.06
N ARG A 154 20.43 -21.43 4.24
CA ARG A 154 19.85 -22.42 5.16
C ARG A 154 18.73 -21.83 6.00
N GLU A 155 18.91 -20.59 6.46
CA GLU A 155 17.89 -19.81 7.17
C GLU A 155 17.42 -18.68 6.26
N ALA A 156 16.65 -19.04 5.23
CA ALA A 156 16.25 -18.09 4.21
C ALA A 156 15.41 -16.97 4.85
N ARG A 157 15.93 -15.74 4.76
CA ARG A 157 15.29 -14.53 5.28
C ARG A 157 15.06 -13.54 4.15
N VAL A 158 14.03 -12.73 4.29
CA VAL A 158 13.65 -11.70 3.32
C VAL A 158 13.55 -10.34 3.99
N SER A 159 14.06 -9.33 3.27
CA SER A 159 13.91 -7.92 3.58
C SER A 159 13.48 -7.18 2.31
N GLY A 160 12.83 -6.03 2.49
CA GLY A 160 12.45 -5.13 1.40
C GLY A 160 10.94 -5.05 1.20
N GLN A 161 10.55 -4.59 0.01
CA GLN A 161 9.16 -4.40 -0.37
C GLN A 161 8.54 -5.71 -0.85
N VAL A 162 7.34 -5.99 -0.34
CA VAL A 162 6.56 -7.20 -0.64
C VAL A 162 5.13 -6.80 -0.96
N GLN A 163 4.51 -7.52 -1.88
CA GLN A 163 3.16 -7.24 -2.36
C GLN A 163 2.26 -8.43 -2.06
N ARG A 164 0.96 -8.21 -1.89
CA ARG A 164 0.01 -9.33 -1.85
C ARG A 164 0.00 -10.00 -3.22
N ALA A 165 0.03 -11.33 -3.24
CA ALA A 165 -0.02 -12.09 -4.49
C ALA A 165 -1.36 -11.84 -5.21
N ALA A 166 -2.48 -11.85 -4.47
CA ALA A 166 -3.83 -11.65 -5.02
C ALA A 166 -4.00 -10.30 -5.75
N ASP A 167 -3.34 -9.25 -5.27
CA ASP A 167 -3.41 -7.92 -5.88
C ASP A 167 -2.76 -7.88 -7.27
N LEU A 168 -1.92 -8.88 -7.60
CA LEU A 168 -1.14 -8.97 -8.83
C LEU A 168 -1.52 -10.19 -9.69
N GLU A 169 -2.47 -11.02 -9.28
CA GLU A 169 -2.90 -12.23 -10.02
C GLU A 169 -3.41 -11.90 -11.44
N HIS A 170 -3.95 -10.71 -11.63
CA HIS A 170 -4.42 -10.22 -12.93
C HIS A 170 -3.29 -9.75 -13.85
N VAL A 171 -2.06 -9.63 -13.34
CA VAL A 171 -0.89 -9.15 -14.07
C VAL A 171 -0.10 -10.33 -14.64
N GLY A 172 -0.46 -10.72 -15.87
CA GLY A 172 0.16 -11.87 -16.56
C GLY A 172 1.44 -11.56 -17.34
N ALA A 173 1.88 -10.30 -17.44
CA ALA A 173 3.08 -9.97 -18.22
C ALA A 173 4.19 -9.45 -17.30
N PRO A 174 5.41 -10.02 -17.34
CA PRO A 174 6.53 -9.60 -16.51
C PRO A 174 6.84 -8.09 -16.57
N THR A 175 6.82 -7.48 -17.76
CA THR A 175 7.09 -6.05 -17.92
C THR A 175 5.97 -5.18 -17.32
N VAL A 176 4.72 -5.61 -17.41
CA VAL A 176 3.57 -4.93 -16.78
C VAL A 176 3.66 -5.03 -15.26
N LEU A 177 4.10 -6.19 -14.74
CA LEU A 177 4.38 -6.36 -13.31
C LEU A 177 5.44 -5.35 -12.85
N LEU A 178 6.59 -5.27 -13.54
CA LEU A 178 7.64 -4.33 -13.16
C LEU A 178 7.17 -2.87 -13.23
N GLN A 179 6.38 -2.51 -14.24
CA GLN A 179 5.79 -1.18 -14.34
C GLN A 179 4.83 -0.88 -13.18
N ALA A 180 3.98 -1.84 -12.79
CA ALA A 180 3.04 -1.69 -11.68
C ALA A 180 3.76 -1.54 -10.33
N LEU A 181 4.94 -2.16 -10.19
CA LEU A 181 5.82 -2.02 -9.01
C LEU A 181 6.72 -0.79 -9.08
N GLY A 182 6.69 0.01 -10.16
CA GLY A 182 7.62 1.14 -10.33
C GLY A 182 9.08 0.72 -10.56
N ARG A 183 9.32 -0.52 -10.98
CA ARG A 183 10.64 -1.15 -11.18
C ARG A 183 10.96 -1.39 -12.66
N ALA A 184 10.33 -0.64 -13.57
CA ALA A 184 10.56 -0.77 -15.00
C ALA A 184 12.02 -0.52 -15.40
N ASP A 185 12.71 0.39 -14.70
CA ASP A 185 14.13 0.70 -14.96
C ASP A 185 15.09 -0.43 -14.55
N GLU A 186 14.61 -1.44 -13.81
CA GLU A 186 15.39 -2.59 -13.34
C GLU A 186 15.23 -3.83 -14.23
N GLU A 187 14.57 -3.71 -15.38
CA GLU A 187 14.21 -4.84 -16.26
C GLU A 187 15.40 -5.79 -16.54
N LEU A 188 16.58 -5.25 -16.86
CA LEU A 188 17.79 -6.03 -17.17
C LEU A 188 18.29 -6.90 -16.00
N ALA A 189 17.98 -6.55 -14.75
CA ALA A 189 18.40 -7.31 -13.58
C ALA A 189 17.36 -8.34 -13.13
N LEU A 190 16.11 -8.19 -13.60
CA LEU A 190 14.94 -8.93 -13.13
C LEU A 190 14.38 -9.91 -14.16
N VAL A 191 14.49 -9.58 -15.45
CA VAL A 191 13.91 -10.36 -16.56
C VAL A 191 14.98 -11.22 -17.23
N THR A 192 14.72 -12.53 -17.34
CA THR A 192 15.63 -13.46 -18.02
C THR A 192 15.67 -13.23 -19.52
N ASP A 193 16.64 -13.84 -20.21
CA ASP A 193 16.75 -13.78 -21.67
C ASP A 193 15.50 -14.36 -22.38
N GLU A 194 14.79 -15.29 -21.73
CA GLU A 194 13.53 -15.87 -22.21
C GLU A 194 12.30 -14.95 -21.97
N GLY A 195 12.48 -13.84 -21.26
CA GLY A 195 11.42 -12.90 -20.90
C GLY A 195 10.63 -13.28 -19.66
N SER A 196 11.20 -14.09 -18.76
CA SER A 196 10.54 -14.52 -17.51
C SER A 196 11.03 -13.72 -16.30
N VAL A 197 10.25 -13.67 -15.22
CA VAL A 197 10.68 -13.13 -13.92
C VAL A 197 10.50 -14.18 -12.83
N HIS A 198 11.32 -14.06 -11.78
CA HIS A 198 11.24 -14.94 -10.62
C HIS A 198 10.61 -14.22 -9.43
N LEU A 199 9.63 -14.88 -8.81
CA LEU A 199 8.88 -14.41 -7.66
C LEU A 199 9.14 -15.35 -6.49
N LEU A 200 9.51 -14.79 -5.35
CA LEU A 200 9.49 -15.49 -4.07
C LEU A 200 8.11 -15.28 -3.46
N ARG A 201 7.38 -16.35 -3.14
CA ARG A 201 6.01 -16.29 -2.63
C ARG A 201 5.84 -17.10 -1.35
N TRP A 202 5.21 -16.54 -0.33
CA TRP A 202 5.04 -17.20 0.97
C TRP A 202 3.77 -16.75 1.71
N PRO A 203 3.23 -17.57 2.63
CA PRO A 203 2.07 -17.20 3.43
C PRO A 203 2.44 -16.23 4.56
N VAL A 204 1.55 -15.30 4.87
CA VAL A 204 1.67 -14.39 6.01
C VAL A 204 1.27 -15.14 7.29
N LEU A 205 2.24 -15.42 8.17
CA LEU A 205 2.00 -16.07 9.46
C LEU A 205 1.99 -15.11 10.66
N ALA A 206 2.68 -13.98 10.55
CA ALA A 206 2.79 -12.95 11.58
C ALA A 206 2.61 -11.58 10.93
N PRO A 207 1.35 -11.13 10.69
CA PRO A 207 1.08 -9.93 9.90
C PRO A 207 1.67 -8.65 10.48
N GLY A 208 1.87 -8.58 11.81
CA GLY A 208 2.56 -7.46 12.46
C GLY A 208 4.03 -7.26 12.05
N LEU A 209 4.64 -8.21 11.33
CA LEU A 209 5.98 -8.07 10.76
C LEU A 209 5.98 -7.38 9.38
N TYR A 210 4.81 -7.06 8.84
CA TYR A 210 4.63 -6.47 7.52
C TYR A 210 4.16 -5.04 7.68
N GLY A 211 5.11 -4.12 7.85
CA GLY A 211 4.81 -2.70 7.93
C GLY A 211 4.32 -2.20 6.57
N VAL A 212 3.39 -1.25 6.54
CA VAL A 212 3.04 -0.59 5.28
C VAL A 212 4.19 0.34 4.92
N ASP A 213 4.73 0.22 3.71
CA ASP A 213 5.75 1.17 3.24
C ASP A 213 5.04 2.48 2.88
N ARG A 214 5.01 3.41 3.84
CA ARG A 214 4.30 4.69 3.69
C ARG A 214 5.03 5.67 2.78
N ASP A 215 6.33 5.46 2.53
CA ASP A 215 7.07 6.17 1.49
C ASP A 215 6.66 5.66 0.10
N ALA A 216 6.42 4.35 -0.04
CA ALA A 216 5.87 3.72 -1.25
C ALA A 216 4.36 3.97 -1.45
N MET A 217 3.66 4.54 -0.46
CA MET A 217 2.28 5.04 -0.60
C MET A 217 2.18 6.13 -1.69
N GLY A 218 3.32 6.63 -2.16
CA GLY A 218 3.52 7.06 -3.54
C GLY A 218 2.70 8.28 -3.92
N LEU A 219 3.29 9.46 -3.70
CA LEU A 219 3.04 10.69 -4.46
C LEU A 219 3.60 10.61 -5.91
N GLY A 220 3.89 9.40 -6.41
CA GLY A 220 4.54 9.14 -7.70
C GLY A 220 3.57 8.87 -8.87
N PRO A 221 3.99 9.12 -10.13
CA PRO A 221 3.11 9.14 -11.31
C PRO A 221 2.70 7.78 -11.89
N GLY A 222 2.97 6.64 -11.24
CA GLY A 222 2.56 5.30 -11.69
C GLY A 222 1.06 5.05 -11.45
N ARG A 223 0.21 5.47 -12.41
CA ARG A 223 -1.18 5.91 -12.17
C ARG A 223 -2.33 4.99 -12.65
N THR A 224 -2.15 3.69 -12.92
CA THR A 224 -3.28 2.87 -13.45
C THR A 224 -3.72 1.69 -12.58
N THR A 225 -2.81 1.08 -11.82
CA THR A 225 -3.15 -0.02 -10.90
C THR A 225 -2.44 0.23 -9.57
N PRO A 226 -3.16 0.65 -8.50
CA PRO A 226 -2.53 0.84 -7.21
C PRO A 226 -2.14 -0.52 -6.63
N VAL A 227 -0.85 -0.87 -6.70
CA VAL A 227 -0.30 -2.02 -5.98
C VAL A 227 0.15 -1.54 -4.61
N ARG A 228 -0.25 -2.25 -3.55
CA ARG A 228 0.20 -1.93 -2.20
C ARG A 228 1.45 -2.71 -1.85
N GLU A 229 2.43 -1.98 -1.31
CA GLU A 229 3.70 -2.55 -0.88
C GLU A 229 3.83 -2.49 0.65
N TYR A 230 4.28 -3.60 1.20
CA TYR A 230 4.62 -3.74 2.61
C TYR A 230 6.13 -3.88 2.73
N ARG A 231 6.72 -3.29 3.75
CA ARG A 231 8.12 -3.47 4.10
C ARG A 231 8.26 -4.57 5.14
N VAL A 232 9.12 -5.53 4.86
CA VAL A 232 9.56 -6.55 5.81
C VAL A 232 11.04 -6.38 6.10
N ASP A 233 11.45 -6.76 7.32
CA ASP A 233 12.85 -6.78 7.70
C ASP A 233 13.23 -8.13 8.32
N GLN A 234 14.12 -8.85 7.64
CA GLN A 234 14.73 -10.11 8.07
C GLN A 234 13.71 -11.19 8.48
N VAL A 235 12.54 -11.20 7.83
CA VAL A 235 11.49 -12.20 8.08
C VAL A 235 11.97 -13.56 7.58
N ALA A 236 11.94 -14.56 8.47
CA ALA A 236 12.28 -15.93 8.09
C ALA A 236 11.20 -16.52 7.18
N LEU A 237 11.62 -17.16 6.09
CA LEU A 237 10.69 -17.82 5.18
C LEU A 237 10.05 -19.03 5.85
N PRO A 238 8.71 -19.16 5.81
CA PRO A 238 8.02 -20.30 6.37
C PRO A 238 8.22 -21.56 5.52
N HIS A 239 7.96 -22.72 6.13
CA HIS A 239 7.92 -23.98 5.39
C HIS A 239 6.90 -23.88 4.25
N GLY A 240 7.33 -24.24 3.05
CA GLY A 240 6.49 -24.23 1.87
C GLY A 240 6.50 -22.92 1.08
N ALA A 241 7.28 -21.90 1.47
CA ALA A 241 7.60 -20.77 0.59
C ALA A 241 8.08 -21.28 -0.78
N GLY A 242 7.67 -20.61 -1.85
CA GLY A 242 7.90 -21.05 -3.22
C GLY A 242 8.74 -20.05 -4.01
N LEU A 243 9.64 -20.56 -4.84
CA LEU A 243 10.21 -19.80 -5.95
C LEU A 243 9.36 -20.12 -7.18
N VAL A 244 8.73 -19.09 -7.74
CA VAL A 244 7.81 -19.18 -8.88
C VAL A 244 8.43 -18.43 -10.06
N GLU A 245 8.39 -19.03 -11.23
CA GLU A 245 8.70 -18.34 -12.49
C GLU A 245 7.39 -17.91 -13.13
N LEU A 246 7.29 -16.63 -13.47
CA LEU A 246 6.22 -16.08 -14.32
C LEU A 246 6.81 -15.88 -15.72
N ASP A 247 6.33 -16.67 -16.67
CA ASP A 247 6.81 -16.57 -18.05
C ASP A 247 6.21 -15.37 -18.80
N ARG A 248 6.72 -15.10 -20.01
CA ARG A 248 6.24 -14.01 -20.87
C ARG A 248 4.79 -14.13 -21.32
N HIS A 249 4.16 -15.29 -21.14
CA HIS A 249 2.77 -15.58 -21.48
C HIS A 249 1.85 -15.54 -20.26
N GLY A 250 2.39 -15.29 -19.07
CA GLY A 250 1.65 -15.25 -17.81
C GLY A 250 1.41 -16.60 -17.17
N ALA A 251 2.08 -17.66 -17.64
CA ALA A 251 2.04 -18.94 -16.98
C ALA A 251 3.00 -18.94 -15.79
N GLU A 252 2.47 -19.27 -14.62
CA GLU A 252 3.26 -19.45 -13.41
C GLU A 252 3.70 -20.91 -13.26
N THR A 253 4.99 -21.13 -13.03
CA THR A 253 5.55 -22.45 -12.71
C THR A 253 6.33 -22.38 -11.42
N GLN A 254 5.93 -23.15 -10.40
CA GLN A 254 6.72 -23.26 -9.19
C GLN A 254 8.01 -24.06 -9.47
N ARG A 255 9.16 -23.41 -9.35
CA ARG A 255 10.50 -23.98 -9.61
C ARG A 255 11.14 -24.58 -8.37
N ALA A 256 10.83 -24.06 -7.19
CA ALA A 256 11.35 -24.60 -5.96
C ALA A 256 10.38 -24.39 -4.78
N ARG A 257 10.56 -25.21 -3.73
CA ARG A 257 9.85 -25.08 -2.46
C ARG A 257 10.82 -25.15 -1.29
N TYR A 258 10.72 -24.22 -0.37
CA TYR A 258 11.56 -24.14 0.81
C TYR A 258 11.09 -25.12 1.90
N ASP A 259 12.02 -25.93 2.39
CA ASP A 259 11.81 -26.87 3.48
C ASP A 259 12.46 -26.31 4.76
N ALA A 260 11.72 -25.47 5.48
CA ALA A 260 12.22 -24.81 6.69
C ALA A 260 12.62 -25.79 7.81
N LEU A 261 12.10 -27.02 7.82
CA LEU A 261 12.48 -28.03 8.81
C LEU A 261 13.92 -28.52 8.62
N HIS A 262 14.40 -28.49 7.38
CA HIS A 262 15.74 -28.96 7.01
C HIS A 262 16.66 -27.82 6.53
N GLY A 263 16.13 -26.59 6.43
CA GLY A 263 16.85 -25.42 5.96
C GLY A 263 17.41 -25.61 4.54
N ARG A 264 16.57 -26.05 3.60
CA ARG A 264 16.99 -26.28 2.21
C ARG A 264 15.86 -26.05 1.22
N TRP A 265 16.21 -25.66 0.00
CA TRP A 265 15.29 -25.63 -1.12
C TRP A 265 15.18 -26.99 -1.80
N ARG A 266 13.96 -27.35 -2.20
CA ARG A 266 13.68 -28.51 -3.04
C ARG A 266 13.27 -28.03 -4.41
N LEU A 267 14.10 -28.30 -5.41
CA LEU A 267 13.77 -28.01 -6.81
C LEU A 267 12.60 -28.88 -7.25
N LEU A 268 11.65 -28.27 -7.94
CA LEU A 268 10.50 -28.93 -8.52
C LEU A 268 10.75 -29.05 -10.03
N VAL A 269 10.69 -30.28 -10.52
CA VAL A 269 10.73 -30.54 -11.96
C VAL A 269 9.30 -30.43 -12.48
N PRO A 270 9.02 -29.54 -13.46
CA PRO A 270 7.70 -29.50 -14.08
C PRO A 270 7.40 -30.86 -14.70
N VAL A 271 6.25 -31.45 -14.39
CA VAL A 271 5.78 -32.61 -15.13
C VAL A 271 5.42 -32.11 -16.54
N PRO A 272 6.02 -32.63 -17.62
CA PRO A 272 5.68 -32.20 -18.96
C PRO A 272 4.19 -32.45 -19.21
N ALA A 273 3.54 -31.51 -19.89
CA ALA A 273 2.12 -31.55 -20.25
C ALA A 273 1.81 -32.68 -21.26
N GLY A 274 1.91 -33.92 -20.81
CA GLY A 274 1.75 -35.14 -21.60
C GLY A 274 1.60 -36.42 -20.76
N GLU A 275 1.93 -36.39 -19.47
CA GLU A 275 1.68 -37.51 -18.54
C GLU A 275 0.67 -37.10 -17.45
N ARG A 276 -0.57 -36.88 -17.87
CA ARG A 276 -1.73 -37.08 -17.00
C ARG A 276 -2.48 -38.29 -17.55
N ALA A 277 -2.15 -39.47 -17.03
CA ALA A 277 -2.92 -40.70 -17.22
C ALA A 277 -4.09 -40.73 -16.23
#